data_AF-A0A1F7FNF8-F1
#
_entry.id   AF-A0A1F7FNF8-F1
#
_cell.length_a   1.000
_cell.length_b   1.000
_cell.length_c   1.000
_cell.angle_alpha   90.00
_cell.angle_beta   90.00
_cell.angle_gamma   90.00
#
_symmetry.space_group_name_H-M   'P 1'
#
loop_
_entity.id
_entity.type
_entity.pdbx_description
1 polymer ?
#
loop_
_entity_poly.entity_id
_entity_poly.type
_entity_poly.pdbx_seq_one_letter_code
_entity_poly.pdbx_strand_id
1 'polypeptide(L)'
;MKRAFKILLVTALVISLVIAAELHFGPMQLHNPAYLWWIMSGEPCSAEYLQKYVLNDYRSSRIIEGQREEEIRRRFPMLHDAESFAEGGYRRNVLDYKRNNPFKGQKLKMFWFDDQDSGGWAILLVDGVGLKIELVKG
;
A
#
# COMPACT_ATOMS: atom_id res chain seq x y z
N MET A 1 19.88 -2.49 46.03
CA MET A 1 19.21 -3.54 45.22
C MET A 1 17.86 -3.14 44.63
N LYS A 2 16.86 -2.68 45.42
CA LYS A 2 15.50 -2.39 44.90
C LYS A 2 15.42 -1.35 43.78
N ARG A 3 16.29 -0.33 43.75
CA ARG A 3 16.32 0.71 42.69
C ARG A 3 16.88 0.18 41.37
N ALA A 4 17.99 -0.55 41.40
CA ALA A 4 18.60 -1.14 40.21
C ALA A 4 17.65 -2.14 39.52
N PHE A 5 16.96 -2.96 40.32
CA PHE A 5 15.95 -3.90 39.80
C PHE A 5 14.78 -3.18 39.11
N LYS A 6 14.26 -2.09 39.71
CA LYS A 6 13.19 -1.28 39.09
C LYS A 6 13.63 -0.63 37.78
N ILE A 7 14.85 -0.11 37.71
CA ILE A 7 15.40 0.48 36.49
C ILE A 7 15.45 -0.59 35.38
N LEU A 8 16.01 -1.76 35.70
CA LEU A 8 16.16 -2.86 34.74
C LEU A 8 14.80 -3.35 34.20
N LEU A 9 13.78 -3.39 35.06
CA LEU A 9 12.41 -3.78 34.68
C LEU A 9 11.75 -2.74 33.77
N VAL A 10 11.96 -1.44 34.03
CA VAL A 10 11.50 -0.36 33.15
C VAL A 10 12.22 -0.40 31.81
N THR A 11 13.54 -0.62 31.78
CA THR A 11 14.30 -0.72 30.54
C THR A 11 13.84 -1.90 29.69
N ALA A 12 13.61 -3.07 30.31
CA ALA A 12 13.10 -4.24 29.62
C ALA A 12 11.69 -4.01 29.03
N LEU A 13 10.82 -3.30 29.77
CA LEU A 13 9.49 -2.94 29.29
C LEU A 13 9.55 -2.01 28.07
N VAL A 14 10.41 -0.99 28.11
CA VAL A 14 10.61 -0.05 27.00
C VAL A 14 11.18 -0.77 25.78
N ILE A 15 12.19 -1.62 25.95
CA ILE A 15 12.75 -2.41 24.83
C ILE A 15 11.68 -3.33 24.23
N SER A 16 10.87 -3.99 25.07
CA SER A 16 9.81 -4.88 24.59
C SER A 16 8.73 -4.11 23.83
N LEU A 17 8.38 -2.91 24.28
CA LEU A 17 7.45 -2.02 23.58
C LEU A 17 8.02 -1.54 22.24
N VAL A 18 9.31 -1.19 22.18
CA VAL A 18 9.98 -0.79 20.94
C VAL A 18 10.03 -1.94 19.95
N ILE A 19 10.41 -3.15 20.39
CA ILE A 19 10.43 -4.35 19.53
C ILE A 19 9.01 -4.72 19.09
N ALA A 20 8.02 -4.67 19.98
CA ALA A 20 6.63 -4.93 19.62
C ALA A 20 6.13 -3.89 18.61
N ALA A 21 6.47 -2.61 18.78
CA ALA A 21 6.18 -1.57 17.82
C ALA A 21 6.89 -1.82 16.48
N GLU A 22 8.18 -2.18 16.47
CA GLU A 22 8.88 -2.53 15.23
C GLU A 22 8.35 -3.80 14.58
N LEU A 23 7.80 -4.76 15.33
CA LEU A 23 7.20 -5.97 14.75
C LEU A 23 5.78 -5.71 14.24
N HIS A 24 4.99 -4.87 14.92
CA HIS A 24 3.63 -4.51 14.51
C HIS A 24 3.61 -3.47 13.40
N PHE A 25 4.52 -2.49 13.47
CA PHE A 25 4.60 -1.37 12.53
C PHE A 25 5.74 -1.54 11.51
N GLY A 26 6.67 -2.47 11.71
CA GLY A 26 7.80 -2.69 10.80
C GLY A 26 8.82 -1.53 10.84
N PRO A 27 10.08 -1.74 10.42
CA PRO A 27 10.99 -0.64 10.09
C PRO A 27 10.59 0.13 8.82
N MET A 28 9.36 -0.05 8.30
CA MET A 28 8.95 0.30 6.93
C MET A 28 7.50 0.79 6.81
N GLN A 29 6.95 1.41 7.87
CA GLN A 29 5.84 2.34 7.69
C GLN A 29 6.45 3.73 7.62
N LEU A 30 6.02 4.54 6.65
CA LEU A 30 6.35 5.96 6.60
C LEU A 30 6.25 6.50 8.02
N HIS A 31 7.37 6.98 8.59
CA HIS A 31 7.46 7.49 9.96
C HIS A 31 6.64 8.78 10.16
N ASN A 32 5.72 9.06 9.24
CA ASN A 32 4.78 10.13 9.28
C ASN A 32 3.63 9.76 10.23
N PRO A 33 3.45 10.47 11.36
CA PRO A 33 2.38 10.17 12.31
C PRO A 33 0.98 10.22 11.68
N ALA A 34 0.75 11.07 10.67
CA ALA A 34 -0.52 11.12 9.98
C ALA A 34 -0.80 9.80 9.25
N TYR A 35 0.24 9.17 8.68
CA TYR A 35 0.14 7.89 7.94
C TYR A 35 -0.22 6.74 8.86
N LEU A 36 0.47 6.66 9.99
CA LEU A 36 0.15 5.69 11.03
C LEU A 36 -1.29 5.87 11.54
N TRP A 37 -1.69 7.11 11.82
CA TRP A 37 -3.04 7.41 12.29
C TRP A 37 -4.12 6.99 11.29
N TRP A 38 -3.91 7.29 10.01
CA TRP A 38 -4.83 6.91 8.96
C TRP A 38 -4.90 5.38 8.77
N ILE A 39 -3.78 4.66 8.84
CA ILE A 39 -3.81 3.19 8.80
C ILE A 39 -4.67 2.64 9.94
N MET A 40 -4.50 3.17 11.15
CA MET A 40 -5.22 2.72 12.35
C MET A 40 -6.70 3.09 12.33
N SER A 41 -7.07 4.23 11.74
CA SER A 41 -8.47 4.66 11.67
C SER A 41 -9.29 3.78 10.74
N GLY A 42 -8.68 3.18 9.71
CA GLY A 42 -9.37 2.38 8.71
C GLY A 42 -10.28 3.19 7.78
N GLU A 43 -10.14 4.52 7.82
CA GLU A 43 -10.90 5.45 6.99
C GLU A 43 -10.45 5.39 5.52
N PRO A 44 -11.33 5.73 4.55
CA PRO A 44 -10.94 5.85 3.16
C PRO A 44 -9.80 6.87 2.96
N CYS A 45 -8.87 6.55 2.07
CA CYS A 45 -7.78 7.41 1.65
C CYS A 45 -8.30 8.49 0.69
N SER A 46 -7.97 9.75 0.93
CA SER A 46 -8.20 10.80 -0.07
C SER A 46 -7.12 10.77 -1.16
N ALA A 47 -7.44 11.30 -2.35
CA ALA A 47 -6.49 11.37 -3.46
C ALA A 47 -5.22 12.17 -3.09
N GLU A 48 -5.39 13.32 -2.43
CA GLU A 48 -4.29 14.15 -1.93
C GLU A 48 -3.39 13.37 -0.97
N TYR A 49 -4.01 12.61 -0.07
CA TYR A 49 -3.30 11.83 0.94
C TYR A 49 -2.50 10.68 0.30
N LEU A 50 -3.12 9.95 -0.63
CA LEU A 50 -2.49 8.90 -1.39
C LEU A 50 -1.23 9.45 -2.09
N GLN A 51 -1.36 10.57 -2.80
CA GLN A 51 -0.24 11.19 -3.52
C GLN A 51 0.88 11.65 -2.58
N LYS A 52 0.52 12.35 -1.50
CA LYS A 52 1.49 12.95 -0.58
C LYS A 52 2.26 11.93 0.25
N TYR A 53 1.63 10.82 0.64
CA TYR A 53 2.21 9.90 1.61
C TYR A 53 2.44 8.51 1.03
N VAL A 54 1.49 7.94 0.31
CA VAL A 54 1.57 6.55 -0.16
C VAL A 54 2.42 6.42 -1.41
N LEU A 55 2.19 7.27 -2.41
CA LEU A 55 2.85 7.16 -3.72
C LEU A 55 4.29 7.67 -3.68
N ASN A 56 4.57 8.67 -2.85
CA ASN A 56 5.93 9.19 -2.65
C ASN A 56 6.93 8.14 -2.16
N ASP A 57 6.47 7.10 -1.44
CA ASP A 57 7.31 5.98 -0.97
C ASP A 57 6.66 4.62 -1.24
N TYR A 58 6.04 4.48 -2.42
CA TYR A 58 5.31 3.28 -2.80
C TYR A 58 6.13 1.99 -2.73
N ARG A 59 7.46 2.07 -2.88
CA ARG A 59 8.35 0.90 -2.85
C ARG A 59 8.51 0.34 -1.44
N SER A 60 8.43 1.22 -0.45
CA SER A 60 8.49 0.84 0.97
C SER A 60 7.10 0.54 1.53
N SER A 61 6.04 1.02 0.85
CA SER A 61 4.66 0.82 1.26
C SER A 61 4.16 -0.60 0.97
N ARG A 62 3.89 -1.35 2.05
CA ARG A 62 3.23 -2.67 2.00
C ARG A 62 1.73 -2.61 2.27
N ILE A 63 1.12 -1.43 2.15
CA ILE A 63 -0.25 -1.18 2.62
C ILE A 63 -1.33 -2.04 1.94
N ILE A 64 -1.08 -2.44 0.70
CA ILE A 64 -2.00 -3.28 -0.07
C ILE A 64 -1.58 -4.75 -0.10
N GLU A 65 -0.38 -5.09 0.37
CA GLU A 65 0.12 -6.45 0.28
C GLU A 65 -0.69 -7.37 1.20
N GLY A 66 -1.25 -8.45 0.63
CA GLY A 66 -2.10 -9.38 1.37
C GLY A 66 -3.53 -8.90 1.63
N GLN A 67 -3.88 -7.66 1.27
CA GLN A 67 -5.23 -7.14 1.41
C GLN A 67 -6.15 -7.68 0.33
N ARG A 68 -7.42 -7.97 0.67
CA ARG A 68 -8.41 -8.41 -0.32
C ARG A 68 -8.89 -7.24 -1.17
N GLU A 69 -9.38 -7.53 -2.38
CA GLU A 69 -9.94 -6.53 -3.29
C GLU A 69 -10.96 -5.60 -2.61
N GLU A 70 -11.89 -6.14 -1.83
CA GLU A 70 -12.94 -5.38 -1.15
C GLU A 70 -12.36 -4.35 -0.17
N GLU A 71 -11.32 -4.73 0.58
CA GLU A 71 -10.63 -3.85 1.51
C GLU A 71 -9.87 -2.75 0.77
N ILE A 72 -9.21 -3.10 -0.33
CA ILE A 72 -8.51 -2.14 -1.18
C ILE A 72 -9.51 -1.13 -1.76
N ARG A 73 -10.67 -1.57 -2.27
CA ARG A 73 -11.70 -0.66 -2.78
C ARG A 73 -12.29 0.24 -1.71
N ARG A 74 -12.52 -0.30 -0.51
CA ARG A 74 -13.00 0.49 0.63
C ARG A 74 -11.98 1.56 1.03
N ARG A 75 -10.70 1.19 1.10
CA ARG A 75 -9.61 2.10 1.48
C ARG A 75 -9.23 3.09 0.39
N PHE A 76 -9.41 2.75 -0.88
CA PHE A 76 -8.99 3.60 -2.01
C PHE A 76 -10.15 3.76 -3.01
N PRO A 77 -11.21 4.49 -2.62
CA PRO A 77 -12.43 4.60 -3.43
C PRO A 77 -12.23 5.39 -4.73
N MET A 78 -11.15 6.17 -4.82
CA MET A 78 -10.79 6.96 -6.01
C MET A 78 -10.12 6.14 -7.11
N LEU A 79 -9.86 4.85 -6.90
CA LEU A 79 -9.23 4.01 -7.91
C LEU A 79 -10.22 3.53 -8.96
N HIS A 80 -9.78 3.55 -10.22
CA HIS A 80 -10.56 3.08 -11.36
C HIS A 80 -10.11 1.69 -11.78
N ASP A 81 -11.06 0.85 -12.22
CA ASP A 81 -10.71 -0.47 -12.74
C ASP A 81 -10.00 -0.32 -14.09
N ALA A 82 -8.77 -0.84 -14.21
CA ALA A 82 -8.06 -0.83 -15.48
C ALA A 82 -8.85 -1.54 -16.59
N GLU A 83 -9.74 -2.48 -16.21
CA GLU A 83 -10.62 -3.14 -17.15
C GLU A 83 -11.70 -2.23 -17.75
N SER A 84 -12.09 -1.17 -17.05
CA SER A 84 -13.16 -0.26 -17.46
C SER A 84 -12.74 0.76 -18.52
N PHE A 85 -11.43 0.90 -18.76
CA PHE A 85 -10.92 1.81 -19.78
C PHE A 85 -11.08 1.22 -21.19
N ALA A 86 -11.14 2.12 -22.18
CA ALA A 86 -11.31 1.76 -23.58
C ALA A 86 -10.24 0.77 -24.08
N GLU A 87 -10.68 -0.24 -24.83
CA GLU A 87 -9.78 -1.16 -25.53
C GLU A 87 -8.85 -0.40 -26.49
N GLY A 88 -7.60 -0.84 -26.56
CA GLY A 88 -6.55 -0.14 -27.31
C GLY A 88 -5.99 1.12 -26.60
N GLY A 89 -6.64 1.60 -25.54
CA GLY A 89 -6.12 2.67 -24.71
C GLY A 89 -4.89 2.25 -23.90
N TYR A 90 -4.00 3.21 -23.60
CA TYR A 90 -2.74 2.96 -22.91
C TYR A 90 -2.89 2.10 -21.64
N ARG A 91 -3.82 2.46 -20.74
CA ARG A 91 -4.05 1.74 -19.46
C ARG A 91 -4.48 0.29 -19.70
N ARG A 92 -5.35 0.06 -20.69
CA ARG A 92 -5.81 -1.27 -21.05
C ARG A 92 -4.69 -2.10 -21.67
N ASN A 93 -3.87 -1.50 -22.52
CA ASN A 93 -2.68 -2.16 -23.10
C ASN A 93 -1.67 -2.56 -22.01
N VAL A 94 -1.47 -1.74 -20.98
CA VAL A 94 -0.61 -2.09 -19.83
C VAL A 94 -1.17 -3.31 -19.07
N LEU A 95 -2.49 -3.33 -18.81
CA LEU A 95 -3.15 -4.49 -18.20
C LEU A 95 -2.98 -5.75 -19.05
N ASP A 96 -3.25 -5.66 -20.35
CA ASP A 96 -3.17 -6.80 -21.26
C ASP A 96 -1.72 -7.30 -21.40
N TYR A 97 -0.74 -6.40 -21.45
CA TYR A 97 0.68 -6.78 -21.41
C TYR A 97 1.02 -7.54 -20.13
N LYS A 98 0.57 -7.05 -18.96
CA LYS A 98 0.78 -7.70 -17.66
C LYS A 98 -0.07 -8.94 -17.42
N ARG A 99 -1.08 -9.22 -18.24
CA ARG A 99 -1.77 -10.51 -18.23
C ARG A 99 -1.03 -11.54 -19.06
N ASN A 100 -0.48 -11.10 -20.18
CA ASN A 100 0.24 -11.98 -21.10
C ASN A 100 1.69 -12.24 -20.64
N ASN A 101 2.23 -11.42 -19.74
CA ASN A 101 3.56 -11.46 -19.13
C ASN A 101 3.49 -10.82 -17.75
N PRO A 102 4.55 -10.71 -16.94
CA PRO A 102 4.97 -11.77 -16.02
C PRO A 102 3.84 -12.55 -15.28
N PHE A 103 2.57 -12.16 -15.32
CA PHE A 103 1.46 -12.81 -14.61
C PHE A 103 0.64 -13.77 -15.50
N LYS A 104 1.26 -14.32 -16.55
CA LYS A 104 0.58 -15.27 -17.45
C LYS A 104 0.02 -16.45 -16.68
N GLY A 105 -1.28 -16.71 -16.87
CA GLY A 105 -2.00 -17.80 -16.20
C GLY A 105 -2.51 -17.48 -14.80
N GLN A 106 -2.30 -16.26 -14.29
CA GLN A 106 -2.83 -15.81 -13.00
C GLN A 106 -4.02 -14.87 -13.19
N LYS A 107 -4.92 -14.78 -12.20
CA LYS A 107 -6.04 -13.83 -12.25
C LYS A 107 -5.56 -12.44 -11.84
N LEU A 108 -5.00 -11.70 -12.80
CA LEU A 108 -4.54 -10.33 -12.58
C LEU A 108 -5.68 -9.32 -12.71
N LYS A 109 -5.79 -8.46 -11.71
CA LYS A 109 -6.59 -7.23 -11.72
C LYS A 109 -5.70 -6.03 -11.45
N MET A 110 -6.05 -4.88 -12.01
CA MET A 110 -5.29 -3.65 -11.84
C MET A 110 -6.21 -2.48 -11.57
N PHE A 111 -5.89 -1.72 -10.54
CA PHE A 111 -6.58 -0.49 -10.19
C PHE A 111 -5.70 0.70 -10.49
N TRP A 112 -6.25 1.68 -11.20
CA TRP A 112 -5.52 2.83 -11.69
C TRP A 112 -5.86 4.07 -10.87
N PHE A 113 -4.82 4.83 -10.52
CA PHE A 113 -4.91 6.17 -9.99
C PHE A 113 -4.36 7.14 -11.04
N ASP A 114 -5.23 8.01 -11.54
CA ASP A 114 -4.85 9.04 -12.51
C ASP A 114 -4.24 10.24 -11.77
N ASP A 115 -2.93 10.41 -11.93
CA ASP A 115 -2.24 11.65 -11.58
C ASP A 115 -2.36 12.62 -12.78
N GLN A 116 -2.42 13.93 -12.50
CA GLN A 116 -2.62 14.96 -13.52
C GLN A 116 -1.44 15.09 -14.51
N ASP A 117 -0.29 14.47 -14.21
CA ASP A 117 0.94 14.62 -14.99
C ASP A 117 1.36 13.33 -15.72
N SER A 118 0.75 13.02 -16.87
CA SER A 118 1.25 12.11 -17.95
C SER A 118 1.75 10.69 -17.59
N GLY A 119 1.73 10.30 -16.32
CA GLY A 119 2.06 8.99 -15.78
C GLY A 119 1.01 8.59 -14.76
N GLY A 120 0.81 7.29 -14.59
CA GLY A 120 -0.22 6.73 -13.70
C GLY A 120 0.39 5.88 -12.60
N TRP A 121 -0.35 5.73 -11.51
CA TRP A 121 -0.04 4.73 -10.49
C TRP A 121 -1.02 3.59 -10.58
N ALA A 122 -0.54 2.37 -10.42
CA ALA A 122 -1.37 1.18 -10.48
C ALA A 122 -1.19 0.33 -9.23
N ILE A 123 -2.30 -0.19 -8.71
CA ILE A 123 -2.31 -1.26 -7.71
C ILE A 123 -2.58 -2.57 -8.44
N LEU A 124 -1.68 -3.53 -8.28
CA LEU A 124 -1.81 -4.87 -8.85
C LEU A 124 -2.38 -5.83 -7.82
N LEU A 125 -3.38 -6.59 -8.24
CA LEU A 125 -3.96 -7.69 -7.47
C LEU A 125 -3.80 -8.99 -8.25
N VAL A 126 -3.33 -10.04 -7.57
CA VAL A 126 -3.25 -11.40 -8.10
C VAL A 126 -4.19 -12.27 -7.28
N ASP A 127 -5.06 -13.00 -7.96
CA ASP A 127 -6.05 -13.90 -7.34
C ASP A 127 -6.92 -13.20 -6.26
N GLY A 128 -7.22 -11.92 -6.49
CA GLY A 128 -8.06 -11.10 -5.59
C GLY A 128 -7.32 -10.51 -4.38
N VAL A 129 -6.00 -10.70 -4.30
CA VAL A 129 -5.16 -10.22 -3.20
C VAL A 129 -4.17 -9.17 -3.73
N GLY A 130 -4.03 -8.07 -3.01
CA GLY A 130 -3.08 -7.02 -3.34
C GLY A 130 -1.64 -7.52 -3.29
N LEU A 131 -0.91 -7.22 -4.36
CA LEU A 131 0.48 -7.62 -4.56
C LEU A 131 1.42 -6.44 -4.33
N LYS A 132 1.30 -5.38 -5.14
CA LYS A 132 2.14 -4.18 -5.04
C LYS A 132 1.49 -2.95 -5.68
N ILE A 133 2.01 -1.79 -5.31
CA ILE A 133 1.80 -0.52 -6.01
C ILE A 133 2.97 -0.34 -6.99
N GLU A 134 2.71 0.18 -8.17
CA GLU A 134 3.75 0.51 -9.15
C GLU A 134 3.47 1.83 -9.86
N LEU A 135 4.54 2.56 -10.16
CA LEU A 135 4.50 3.68 -11.09
C LEU A 135 4.49 3.14 -12.51
N VAL A 136 3.51 3.56 -13.31
CA VAL A 136 3.38 3.22 -14.72
C VAL A 136 3.60 4.50 -15.54
N LYS A 137 4.76 4.59 -16.19
CA LYS A 137 5.12 5.76 -17.01
C LYS A 137 4.55 5.63 -18.42
N GLY A 138 3.81 6.66 -18.85
CA GLY A 138 3.36 6.86 -20.23
C GLY A 138 4.51 7.06 -21.21
#